data_AF-A0AA47IAM1-F1
#
_entry.id   AF-A0AA47IAM1-F1
#
_cell.length_a   1.000
_cell.length_b   1.000
_cell.length_c   1.000
_cell.angle_alpha   90.00
_cell.angle_beta   90.00
_cell.angle_gamma   90.00
#
_symmetry.space_group_name_H-M   'P 1'
#
loop_
_entity.id
_entity.type
_entity.pdbx_description
1 polymer ?
#
loop_
_entity_poly.entity_id
_entity_poly.type
_entity_poly.pdbx_seq_one_letter_code
_entity_poly.pdbx_strand_id
1 'polypeptide(L)'
;MARNSGATSKRTQPIKLALVLGLLGLLVLGVFGDFIPAIFLSGRQWVAPMVLTGAILTALPFLHAYRYGRLKAVVSKGLFNTLLAIVVAPPLLGCVCWLMLARGAPWVYTRIAGVSFQETHVMQTEYFQSGRSCKYRLSGGPLEDRFPSHLCISEALYRRHPDQQMTVVLTGQRSVLGMRIAAIEDVP
;
A
#
# COMPACT_ATOMS: atom_id res chain seq x y z
N MET A 1 19.59 3.08 -47.85
CA MET A 1 18.22 3.13 -47.30
C MET A 1 18.29 3.42 -45.81
N ALA A 2 18.07 4.68 -45.42
CA ALA A 2 18.03 5.11 -44.02
C ALA A 2 16.61 4.90 -43.46
N ARG A 3 16.46 4.10 -42.40
CA ARG A 3 15.19 3.91 -41.70
C ARG A 3 15.17 4.81 -40.47
N ASN A 4 14.47 5.94 -40.59
CA ASN A 4 14.17 6.89 -39.53
C ASN A 4 13.64 6.18 -38.27
N SER A 5 14.46 6.15 -37.22
CA SER A 5 14.11 5.64 -35.88
C SER A 5 14.35 6.75 -34.86
N GLY A 6 13.56 7.82 -34.88
CA GLY A 6 13.86 9.00 -34.06
C GLY A 6 12.67 9.89 -33.66
N ALA A 7 11.41 9.47 -33.86
CA ALA A 7 10.25 10.35 -33.68
C ALA A 7 9.22 9.89 -32.62
N THR A 8 9.60 9.04 -31.65
CA THR A 8 8.68 8.59 -30.57
C THR A 8 8.93 9.22 -29.20
N SER A 9 9.93 10.10 -29.03
CA SER A 9 10.49 10.40 -27.70
C SER A 9 9.85 11.56 -26.93
N LYS A 10 9.45 12.67 -27.55
CA LYS A 10 9.07 13.88 -26.79
C LYS A 10 7.64 13.88 -26.23
N ARG A 11 6.67 13.31 -26.94
CA ARG A 11 5.24 13.33 -26.53
C ARG A 11 4.88 12.24 -25.52
N THR A 12 5.60 11.12 -25.52
CA THR A 12 5.36 10.01 -24.58
C THR A 12 6.08 10.19 -23.24
N GLN A 13 7.10 11.05 -23.18
CA GLN A 13 7.80 11.40 -21.95
C GLN A 13 6.91 11.98 -20.84
N PRO A 14 6.06 13.00 -21.07
CA PRO A 14 5.23 13.56 -20.01
C PRO A 14 4.18 12.55 -19.52
N ILE A 15 3.63 11.71 -20.41
CA ILE A 15 2.66 10.67 -20.04
C ILE A 15 3.32 9.61 -19.15
N LYS A 16 4.50 9.12 -19.53
CA LYS A 16 5.26 8.14 -18.72
C LYS A 16 5.62 8.72 -17.36
N LEU A 17 6.06 9.98 -17.32
CA LEU A 17 6.41 10.65 -16.06
C LEU A 17 5.19 10.80 -15.16
N ALA A 18 4.05 11.26 -15.70
CA ALA A 18 2.81 11.39 -14.95
C ALA A 18 2.33 10.03 -14.39
N LEU A 19 2.47 8.95 -15.17
CA LEU A 19 2.09 7.61 -14.75
C LEU A 19 3.00 7.09 -13.62
N VAL A 20 4.31 7.31 -13.72
CA VAL A 20 5.26 6.98 -12.65
C VAL A 20 4.98 7.78 -11.37
N LEU A 21 4.70 9.08 -11.50
CA LEU A 21 4.36 9.93 -10.36
C LEU A 21 3.03 9.51 -9.72
N GLY A 22 2.02 9.17 -10.52
CA GLY A 22 0.73 8.67 -10.04
C GLY A 22 0.88 7.35 -9.28
N LEU A 23 1.67 6.41 -9.82
CA LEU A 23 2.02 5.17 -9.11
C LEU A 23 2.76 5.48 -7.81
N LEU A 24 3.78 6.33 -7.83
CA LEU A 24 4.51 6.69 -6.62
C LEU A 24 3.58 7.31 -5.55
N GLY A 25 2.65 8.18 -5.96
CA GLY A 25 1.62 8.73 -5.08
C GLY A 25 0.73 7.65 -4.46
N LEU A 26 0.24 6.70 -5.26
CA LEU A 26 -0.53 5.55 -4.77
C LEU A 26 0.26 4.67 -3.79
N LEU A 27 1.56 4.49 -4.03
CA LEU A 27 2.43 3.74 -3.12
C LEU A 27 2.56 4.45 -1.77
N VAL A 28 2.85 5.75 -1.79
CA VAL A 28 2.95 6.56 -0.56
C VAL A 28 1.63 6.52 0.20
N LEU A 29 0.49 6.66 -0.49
CA LEU A 29 -0.83 6.54 0.13
C LEU A 29 -1.11 5.14 0.67
N GLY A 30 -0.66 4.08 -0.02
CA GLY A 30 -0.83 2.71 0.44
C GLY A 30 -0.04 2.40 1.72
N VAL A 31 1.15 3.00 1.85
CA VAL A 31 2.04 2.82 3.01
C VAL A 31 1.61 3.68 4.21
N PHE A 32 1.28 4.95 3.97
CA PHE A 32 1.04 5.93 5.03
C PHE A 32 -0.44 6.27 5.26
N GLY A 33 -1.33 5.83 4.38
CA GLY A 33 -2.76 6.08 4.55
C GLY A 33 -3.34 5.25 5.69
N ASP A 34 -4.11 5.92 6.56
CA ASP A 34 -5.00 5.31 7.56
C ASP A 34 -6.20 4.65 6.87
N PHE A 35 -5.91 3.67 6.03
CA PHE A 35 -6.87 2.84 5.34
C PHE A 35 -6.90 1.45 5.94
N ILE A 36 -8.10 0.98 6.26
CA ILE A 36 -8.33 -0.39 6.68
C ILE A 36 -8.98 -1.11 5.49
N PRO A 37 -8.23 -1.95 4.75
CA PRO A 37 -8.78 -2.70 3.63
C PRO A 37 -9.89 -3.64 4.09
N ALA A 38 -10.84 -3.91 3.20
CA ALA A 38 -11.84 -4.94 3.43
C ALA A 38 -11.19 -6.33 3.52
N ILE A 39 -11.84 -7.24 4.23
CA ILE A 39 -11.32 -8.59 4.53
C ILE A 39 -10.93 -9.32 3.24
N PHE A 40 -11.72 -9.19 2.17
CA PHE A 40 -11.42 -9.82 0.87
C PHE A 40 -10.21 -9.21 0.14
N LEU A 41 -9.78 -7.99 0.48
CA LEU A 41 -8.57 -7.33 -0.05
C LEU A 41 -7.33 -7.56 0.83
N SER A 42 -7.51 -8.14 2.00
CA SER A 42 -6.46 -8.42 2.98
C SER A 42 -6.35 -9.91 3.29
N GLY A 43 -5.23 -10.32 3.89
CA GLY A 43 -5.04 -11.68 4.38
C GLY A 43 -4.30 -12.63 3.42
N ARG A 44 -4.13 -13.87 3.87
CA ARG A 44 -3.25 -14.89 3.25
C ARG A 44 -3.60 -15.20 1.80
N GLN A 45 -4.86 -15.04 1.41
CA GLN A 45 -5.35 -15.26 0.04
C GLN A 45 -4.65 -14.41 -1.03
N TRP A 46 -4.09 -13.25 -0.66
CA TRP A 46 -3.37 -12.38 -1.60
C TRP A 46 -1.90 -12.74 -1.80
N VAL A 47 -1.34 -13.66 -1.01
CA VAL A 47 0.06 -14.07 -1.15
C VAL A 47 0.33 -14.69 -2.52
N ALA A 48 -0.51 -15.62 -2.96
CA ALA A 48 -0.33 -16.28 -4.26
C ALA A 48 -0.52 -15.32 -5.46
N PRO A 49 -1.59 -14.51 -5.54
CA PRO A 49 -1.73 -13.47 -6.57
C PRO A 49 -0.54 -12.51 -6.58
N MET A 50 -0.08 -12.06 -5.42
CA MET A 50 1.05 -11.15 -5.26
C MET A 50 2.34 -11.73 -5.86
N VAL A 51 2.66 -12.97 -5.51
CA VAL A 51 3.84 -13.68 -6.04
C VAL A 51 3.70 -13.89 -7.56
N LEU A 52 2.51 -14.29 -8.04
CA LEU A 52 2.26 -14.50 -9.46
C LEU A 52 2.43 -13.20 -10.26
N THR A 53 1.83 -12.09 -9.80
CA THR A 53 1.98 -10.79 -10.45
C THR A 53 3.44 -10.34 -10.46
N GLY A 54 4.14 -10.46 -9.33
CA GLY A 54 5.57 -10.15 -9.25
C GLY A 54 6.44 -10.99 -10.18
N ALA A 55 6.15 -12.29 -10.27
CA ALA A 55 6.87 -13.22 -11.16
C ALA A 55 6.64 -12.87 -12.63
N ILE A 56 5.39 -12.57 -13.03
CA ILE A 56 5.06 -12.14 -14.39
C ILE A 56 5.78 -10.84 -14.74
N LEU A 57 5.72 -9.83 -13.87
CA LEU A 57 6.38 -8.55 -14.08
C LEU A 57 7.91 -8.69 -14.19
N THR A 58 8.50 -9.63 -13.45
CA THR A 58 9.93 -9.93 -13.53
C THR A 58 10.27 -10.72 -14.79
N ALA A 59 9.44 -11.68 -15.20
CA ALA A 59 9.69 -12.55 -16.34
C ALA A 59 9.54 -11.81 -17.69
N LEU A 60 8.64 -10.84 -17.80
CA LEU A 60 8.37 -10.12 -19.05
C LEU A 60 9.61 -9.44 -19.66
N PRO A 61 10.40 -8.63 -18.91
CA PRO A 61 11.65 -8.05 -19.41
C PRO A 61 12.68 -9.11 -19.84
N PHE A 62 12.79 -10.20 -19.09
CA PHE A 62 13.71 -11.30 -19.40
C PHE A 62 13.30 -12.04 -20.67
N LEU A 63 12.01 -12.37 -20.81
CA LEU A 63 11.47 -13.03 -22.00
C LEU A 63 11.58 -12.14 -23.23
N HIS A 64 11.37 -10.84 -23.06
CA HIS A 64 11.58 -9.85 -24.11
C HIS A 64 13.07 -9.79 -24.51
N ALA A 65 13.99 -9.68 -23.55
CA ALA A 65 15.42 -9.69 -23.83
C ALA A 65 15.90 -10.98 -24.51
N TYR A 66 15.33 -12.13 -24.12
CA TYR A 66 15.58 -13.43 -24.74
C TYR A 66 15.14 -13.42 -26.21
N ARG A 67 13.90 -13.00 -26.50
CA ARG A 67 13.36 -12.97 -27.86
C ARG A 67 14.16 -12.08 -28.82
N TYR A 68 14.71 -10.97 -28.35
CA TYR A 68 15.49 -10.06 -29.18
C TYR A 68 17.01 -10.34 -29.15
N GLY A 69 17.45 -11.47 -28.58
CA GLY A 69 18.87 -11.83 -28.50
C GLY A 69 19.70 -10.89 -27.62
N ARG A 70 19.06 -10.05 -26.79
CA ARG A 70 19.69 -9.06 -25.91
C ARG A 70 20.00 -9.62 -24.52
N LEU A 71 19.93 -10.93 -24.33
CA LEU A 71 20.18 -11.59 -23.05
C LEU A 71 21.58 -11.25 -22.51
N LYS A 72 22.58 -11.17 -23.39
CA LYS A 72 23.95 -10.76 -23.02
C LYS A 72 24.00 -9.37 -22.39
N ALA A 73 23.15 -8.43 -22.81
CA ALA A 73 23.09 -7.09 -22.20
C ALA A 73 22.44 -7.09 -20.80
N VAL A 74 21.59 -8.08 -20.50
CA VAL A 74 20.98 -8.25 -19.17
C VAL A 74 21.95 -8.96 -18.23
N VAL A 75 22.61 -10.03 -18.70
CA VAL A 75 23.55 -10.87 -17.93
C VAL A 75 24.93 -10.23 -17.79
N SER A 76 25.29 -9.27 -18.66
CA SER A 76 26.57 -8.55 -18.65
C SER A 76 26.85 -7.82 -17.33
N LYS A 77 25.83 -7.54 -16.50
CA LYS A 77 25.99 -6.95 -15.16
C LYS A 77 26.44 -7.96 -14.09
N GLY A 78 26.71 -9.20 -14.46
CA GLY A 78 27.12 -10.29 -13.58
C GLY A 78 26.00 -11.29 -13.32
N LEU A 79 26.35 -12.59 -13.38
CA LEU A 79 25.40 -13.69 -13.18
C LEU A 79 24.76 -13.64 -11.79
N PHE A 80 25.55 -13.35 -10.76
CA PHE A 80 25.09 -13.24 -9.37
C PHE A 80 24.03 -12.13 -9.19
N ASN A 81 24.30 -10.94 -9.73
CA ASN A 81 23.36 -9.81 -9.62
C ASN A 81 22.06 -10.09 -10.40
N THR A 82 22.16 -10.77 -11.54
CA THR A 82 21.00 -11.19 -12.33
C THR A 82 20.16 -12.21 -11.56
N LEU A 83 20.80 -13.20 -10.93
CA LEU A 83 20.13 -14.22 -10.13
C LEU A 83 19.46 -13.61 -8.89
N LEU A 84 20.16 -12.72 -8.19
CA LEU A 84 19.63 -11.96 -7.07
C LEU A 84 18.38 -11.16 -7.48
N ALA A 85 18.45 -10.45 -8.62
CA ALA A 85 17.30 -9.71 -9.13
C ALA A 85 16.11 -10.62 -9.46
N ILE A 86 16.33 -11.80 -10.05
CA ILE A 86 15.25 -12.75 -10.36
C ILE A 86 14.59 -13.30 -9.08
N VAL A 87 15.35 -13.49 -8.00
CA VAL A 87 14.82 -14.02 -6.74
C VAL A 87 14.12 -12.92 -5.93
N VAL A 88 14.69 -11.71 -5.90
CA VAL A 88 14.24 -10.63 -5.01
C VAL A 88 13.18 -9.73 -5.67
N ALA A 89 13.23 -9.54 -7.00
CA ALA A 89 12.27 -8.66 -7.67
C ALA A 89 10.82 -9.16 -7.62
N PRO A 90 10.50 -10.46 -7.76
CA PRO A 90 9.12 -10.93 -7.70
C PRO A 90 8.40 -10.58 -6.37
N PRO A 91 8.93 -10.91 -5.18
CA PRO A 91 8.23 -10.57 -3.94
C PRO A 91 8.12 -9.05 -3.74
N LEU A 92 9.15 -8.27 -4.11
CA LEU A 92 9.10 -6.81 -4.00
C LEU A 92 8.06 -6.19 -4.93
N LEU A 93 8.06 -6.55 -6.21
CA LEU A 93 7.13 -6.03 -7.21
C LEU A 93 5.70 -6.44 -6.87
N GLY A 94 5.50 -7.69 -6.46
CA GLY A 94 4.23 -8.15 -5.93
C GLY A 94 3.76 -7.26 -4.77
N CYS A 95 4.63 -7.01 -3.80
CA CYS A 95 4.29 -6.22 -2.61
C CYS A 95 3.86 -4.80 -2.97
N VAL A 96 4.63 -4.15 -3.85
CA VAL A 96 4.32 -2.80 -4.36
C VAL A 96 2.97 -2.80 -5.09
N CYS A 97 2.71 -3.75 -5.97
CA CYS A 97 1.43 -3.88 -6.65
C CYS A 97 0.28 -4.10 -5.67
N TRP A 98 0.47 -4.95 -4.67
CA TRP A 98 -0.55 -5.19 -3.63
C TRP A 98 -0.81 -3.93 -2.81
N LEU A 99 0.23 -3.20 -2.37
CA LEU A 99 0.06 -1.94 -1.64
C LEU A 99 -0.75 -0.91 -2.45
N MET A 100 -0.47 -0.79 -3.74
CA MET A 100 -1.23 0.10 -4.62
C MET A 100 -2.68 -0.34 -4.79
N LEU A 101 -2.93 -1.63 -5.02
CA LEU A 101 -4.25 -2.14 -5.39
C LEU A 101 -5.16 -2.43 -4.18
N ALA A 102 -4.59 -2.82 -3.05
CA ALA A 102 -5.34 -3.19 -1.85
C ALA A 102 -5.41 -2.05 -0.82
N ARG A 103 -4.50 -1.07 -0.88
CA ARG A 103 -4.52 0.08 0.05
C ARG A 103 -4.66 1.42 -0.67
N GLY A 104 -3.72 1.77 -1.57
CA GLY A 104 -3.67 3.09 -2.20
C GLY A 104 -4.92 3.43 -3.02
N ALA A 105 -5.27 2.57 -3.99
CA ALA A 105 -6.43 2.79 -4.86
C ALA A 105 -7.76 2.68 -4.08
N PRO A 106 -7.98 1.69 -3.20
CA PRO A 106 -9.14 1.65 -2.32
C PRO A 106 -9.29 2.87 -1.42
N TRP A 107 -8.19 3.45 -0.92
CA TRP A 107 -8.22 4.68 -0.15
C TRP A 107 -8.71 5.87 -1.00
N VAL A 108 -8.20 6.02 -2.22
CA VAL A 108 -8.66 7.06 -3.16
C VAL A 108 -10.15 6.87 -3.49
N TYR A 109 -10.56 5.64 -3.79
CA TYR A 109 -11.94 5.32 -4.06
C TYR A 109 -12.86 5.63 -2.87
N THR A 110 -12.47 5.22 -1.66
CA THR A 110 -13.25 5.45 -0.44
C THR A 110 -13.32 6.93 -0.08
N ARG A 111 -12.30 7.72 -0.42
CA ARG A 111 -12.34 9.17 -0.26
C ARG A 111 -13.36 9.85 -1.18
N ILE A 112 -13.55 9.34 -2.40
CA ILE A 112 -14.40 9.96 -3.42
C ILE A 112 -15.85 9.43 -3.35
N ALA A 113 -16.00 8.12 -3.17
CA ALA A 113 -17.28 7.41 -3.26
C ALA A 113 -17.72 6.75 -1.93
N GLY A 114 -16.95 6.92 -0.85
CA GLY A 114 -17.31 6.38 0.45
C GLY A 114 -18.41 7.18 1.13
N VAL A 115 -19.26 6.48 1.88
CA VAL A 115 -20.30 7.09 2.72
C VAL A 115 -19.71 7.47 4.07
N SER A 116 -20.12 8.61 4.62
CA SER A 116 -19.72 9.00 5.97
C SER A 116 -20.31 8.06 7.00
N PHE A 117 -19.50 7.63 7.96
CA PHE A 117 -19.97 6.84 9.10
C PHE A 117 -19.54 7.48 10.42
N GLN A 118 -20.34 7.24 11.44
CA GLN A 118 -20.07 7.59 12.83
C GLN A 118 -20.49 6.39 13.67
N GLU A 119 -19.53 5.68 14.23
CA GLU A 119 -19.80 4.48 15.05
C GLU A 119 -19.01 4.55 16.35
N THR A 120 -19.67 4.17 17.43
CA THR A 120 -19.09 4.15 18.77
C THR A 120 -18.54 2.75 19.06
N HIS A 121 -17.25 2.65 19.37
CA HIS A 121 -16.57 1.38 19.63
C HIS A 121 -15.76 1.46 20.92
N VAL A 122 -15.71 0.35 21.65
CA VAL A 122 -14.81 0.20 22.80
C VAL A 122 -13.43 -0.18 22.26
N MET A 123 -12.42 0.61 22.58
CA MET A 123 -11.06 0.42 22.10
C MET A 123 -10.06 0.61 23.24
N GLN A 124 -8.90 -0.02 23.14
CA GLN A 124 -7.83 0.04 24.13
C GLN A 124 -6.74 1.01 23.68
N THR A 125 -6.35 1.95 24.53
CA THR A 125 -5.17 2.77 24.32
C THR A 125 -3.91 2.00 24.70
N GLU A 126 -2.83 2.15 23.95
CA GLU A 126 -1.56 1.49 24.24
C GLU A 126 -0.39 2.40 23.88
N TYR A 127 0.63 2.42 24.73
CA TYR A 127 1.88 3.13 24.45
C TYR A 127 2.96 2.21 23.87
N PHE A 128 3.47 2.55 22.69
CA PHE A 128 4.53 1.82 22.01
C PHE A 128 5.81 2.65 21.88
N GLN A 129 6.82 2.31 22.68
CA GLN A 129 8.06 3.09 22.78
C GLN A 129 8.91 3.13 21.49
N SER A 130 8.82 2.10 20.65
CA SER A 130 9.74 1.91 19.51
C SER A 130 9.27 2.59 18.20
N GLY A 131 8.06 3.15 18.16
CA GLY A 131 7.51 3.79 16.96
C GLY A 131 7.87 5.27 16.86
N ARG A 132 8.77 5.67 15.94
CA ARG A 132 9.09 7.11 15.72
C ARG A 132 7.89 7.93 15.24
N SER A 133 7.00 7.36 14.43
CA SER A 133 5.84 8.05 13.84
C SER A 133 4.52 7.80 14.59
N CYS A 134 4.45 6.75 15.40
CA CYS A 134 3.22 6.29 16.04
C CYS A 134 3.53 5.69 17.41
N LYS A 135 3.69 6.58 18.40
CA LYS A 135 3.99 6.22 19.80
C LYS A 135 2.75 5.82 20.59
N TYR A 136 1.62 6.46 20.29
CA TYR A 136 0.36 6.20 20.98
C TYR A 136 -0.59 5.50 20.02
N ARG A 137 -1.11 4.36 20.45
CA ARG A 137 -1.92 3.46 19.64
C ARG A 137 -3.30 3.28 20.25
N LEU A 138 -4.25 3.01 19.38
CA LEU A 138 -5.60 2.61 19.73
C LEU A 138 -5.90 1.30 19.00
N SER A 139 -6.14 0.23 19.75
CA SER A 139 -6.36 -1.12 19.25
C SER A 139 -7.72 -1.66 19.71
N GLY A 140 -8.18 -2.75 19.08
CA GLY A 140 -9.46 -3.39 19.39
C GLY A 140 -10.62 -2.93 18.51
N GLY A 141 -11.82 -3.45 18.80
CA GLY A 141 -13.05 -3.15 18.08
C GLY A 141 -12.96 -3.57 16.59
N PRO A 142 -13.33 -2.72 15.63
CA PRO A 142 -13.34 -3.09 14.21
C PRO A 142 -11.96 -3.33 13.58
N LEU A 143 -10.87 -3.18 14.35
CA LEU A 143 -9.49 -3.40 13.92
C LEU A 143 -8.87 -4.72 14.39
N GLU A 144 -9.53 -5.47 15.28
CA GLU A 144 -8.91 -6.64 15.94
C GLU A 144 -8.41 -7.71 14.97
N ASP A 145 -9.16 -7.95 13.89
CA ASP A 145 -8.80 -8.89 12.82
C ASP A 145 -8.28 -8.22 11.54
N ARG A 146 -7.89 -6.94 11.60
CA ARG A 146 -7.50 -6.16 10.41
C ARG A 146 -6.09 -5.61 10.52
N PHE A 147 -5.47 -5.39 9.36
CA PHE A 147 -4.10 -4.88 9.27
C PHE A 147 -4.09 -3.44 8.69
N PRO A 148 -3.54 -2.44 9.40
CA PRO A 148 -2.98 -2.52 10.74
C PRO A 148 -4.06 -2.75 11.81
N SER A 149 -3.72 -3.46 12.90
CA SER A 149 -4.63 -3.74 14.03
C SER A 149 -4.67 -2.62 15.07
N HIS A 150 -4.11 -1.46 14.72
CA HIS A 150 -3.99 -0.30 15.57
C HIS A 150 -4.11 0.99 14.75
N LEU A 151 -4.56 2.05 15.40
CA LEU A 151 -4.60 3.42 14.90
C LEU A 151 -3.66 4.31 15.71
N CYS A 152 -3.05 5.29 15.05
CA CYS A 152 -2.20 6.25 15.73
C CYS A 152 -3.07 7.37 16.33
N ILE A 153 -2.93 7.59 17.63
CA ILE A 153 -3.65 8.63 18.36
C ILE A 153 -2.71 9.75 18.79
N SER A 154 -3.26 10.91 19.11
CA SER A 154 -2.50 12.03 19.66
C SER A 154 -2.11 11.76 21.12
N GLU A 155 -0.99 12.35 21.56
CA GLU A 155 -0.56 12.27 22.96
C GLU A 155 -1.62 12.83 23.91
N ALA A 156 -2.31 13.89 23.50
CA ALA A 156 -3.37 14.52 24.30
C ALA A 156 -4.55 13.56 24.56
N LEU A 157 -4.92 12.74 23.57
CA LEU A 157 -5.96 11.72 23.72
C LEU A 157 -5.50 10.60 24.67
N TYR A 158 -4.26 10.12 24.49
CA TYR A 158 -3.69 9.06 25.34
C TYR A 158 -3.56 9.49 26.80
N ARG A 159 -3.09 10.71 27.07
CA ARG A 159 -2.90 11.21 28.45
C ARG A 159 -4.20 11.32 29.23
N ARG A 160 -5.37 11.43 28.57
CA ARG A 160 -6.67 11.42 29.24
C ARG A 160 -7.03 10.02 29.77
N HIS A 161 -6.64 8.96 29.06
CA HIS A 161 -6.95 7.58 29.40
C HIS A 161 -5.75 6.66 29.09
N PRO A 162 -4.70 6.64 29.95
CA PRO A 162 -3.49 5.87 29.70
C PRO A 162 -3.72 4.38 29.93
N ASP A 163 -3.44 3.57 28.90
CA ASP A 163 -3.51 2.10 28.91
C ASP A 163 -4.87 1.53 29.39
N GLN A 164 -5.95 2.24 29.07
CA GLN A 164 -7.32 1.90 29.47
C GLN A 164 -8.21 1.63 28.25
N GLN A 165 -9.26 0.85 28.48
CA GLN A 165 -10.35 0.73 27.52
C GLN A 165 -11.21 1.99 27.59
N MET A 166 -11.43 2.63 26.46
CA MET A 166 -12.29 3.80 26.35
C MET A 166 -13.24 3.67 25.17
N THR A 167 -14.41 4.27 25.34
CA THR A 167 -15.41 4.36 24.29
C THR A 167 -15.04 5.54 23.38
N VAL A 168 -14.71 5.25 22.12
CA VAL A 168 -14.41 6.28 21.12
C VAL A 168 -15.48 6.31 20.05
N VAL A 169 -15.76 7.51 19.56
CA VAL A 169 -16.53 7.71 18.33
C VAL A 169 -15.53 7.78 17.18
N LEU A 170 -15.60 6.79 16.29
CA LEU A 170 -14.85 6.79 15.05
C LEU A 170 -15.70 7.46 13.97
N THR A 171 -15.18 8.55 13.39
CA THR A 171 -15.78 9.19 12.23
C THR A 171 -14.89 9.02 11.01
N GLY A 172 -15.51 8.77 9.86
CA GLY A 172 -14.75 8.49 8.65
C GLY A 172 -15.61 8.23 7.43
N GLN A 173 -15.00 7.58 6.45
CA GLN A 173 -15.64 7.17 5.21
C GLN A 173 -15.52 5.65 5.05
N ARG A 174 -16.62 4.99 4.72
CA ARG A 174 -16.68 3.55 4.49
C ARG A 174 -17.12 3.28 3.06
N SER A 175 -16.52 2.27 2.44
CA SER A 175 -16.91 1.74 1.15
C SER A 175 -16.87 0.21 1.18
N VAL A 176 -17.29 -0.43 0.09
CA VAL A 176 -17.17 -1.89 -0.09
C VAL A 176 -15.70 -2.33 -0.02
N LEU A 177 -14.75 -1.47 -0.42
CA LEU A 177 -13.32 -1.78 -0.45
C LEU A 177 -12.63 -1.60 0.90
N GLY A 178 -13.27 -0.98 1.89
CA GLY A 178 -12.70 -0.78 3.21
C GLY A 178 -13.16 0.51 3.88
N MET A 179 -12.37 0.98 4.84
CA MET A 179 -12.71 2.13 5.68
C MET A 179 -11.52 3.07 5.80
N ARG A 180 -11.79 4.37 5.74
CA ARG A 180 -10.85 5.44 6.05
C ARG A 180 -11.34 6.15 7.30
N ILE A 181 -10.46 6.31 8.29
CA ILE A 181 -10.76 7.03 9.52
C ILE A 181 -10.33 8.49 9.32
N ALA A 182 -11.19 9.42 9.70
CA ALA A 182 -10.97 10.85 9.54
C ALA A 182 -10.74 11.55 10.90
N ALA A 183 -11.50 11.18 11.92
CA ALA A 183 -11.31 11.68 13.27
C ALA A 183 -11.72 10.64 14.33
N ILE A 184 -11.17 10.83 15.53
CA ILE A 184 -11.41 10.02 16.72
C ILE A 184 -11.79 10.99 17.81
N GLU A 185 -13.00 10.85 18.34
CA GLU A 185 -13.54 11.68 19.43
C GLU A 185 -13.80 10.81 20.65
N ASP A 186 -13.48 11.32 21.84
CA ASP A 186 -13.84 10.71 23.11
C ASP A 186 -15.31 11.01 23.45
N VAL A 187 -16.05 9.98 23.86
CA VAL A 187 -17.38 10.18 24.46
C VAL A 187 -17.16 10.65 25.90
N PRO A 188 -17.71 11.81 26.31
CA PRO A 188 -17.62 12.31 27.67
C PRO A 188 -18.38 11.44 28.68
#